data_AF-A0A4R6IK78-F1
#
_entry.id   AF-A0A4R6IK78-F1
#
_cell.length_a   1.000
_cell.length_b   1.000
_cell.length_c   1.000
_cell.angle_alpha   90.00
_cell.angle_beta   90.00
_cell.angle_gamma   90.00
#
_symmetry.space_group_name_H-M   'P 1'
#
loop_
_entity.id
_entity.type
_entity.pdbx_description
1 polymer ?
#
loop_
_entity_poly.entity_id
_entity_poly.type
_entity_poly.pdbx_seq_one_letter_code
_entity_poly.pdbx_strand_id
1 'polypeptide(L)'
;MKKYILVLLTIIATCSLANAQKTPPTATELATKNMEAMEKKIKLNPTQRSIIYNYTVDMYKEQLALAKKQQTGGYSDESVTKIYKLQNDTNNNIRNILKGEQQTQYDDFIEEQLRGPQKKKKKGKHDEEEETVSGIAGLKTPPSM
;
A
#
# COMPACT_ATOMS: atom_id res chain seq x y z
N MET A 1 -40.49 -28.47 -15.08
CA MET A 1 -39.91 -28.88 -13.78
C MET A 1 -38.40 -28.56 -13.72
N LYS A 2 -37.53 -29.30 -14.43
CA LYS A 2 -36.07 -29.13 -14.34
C LYS A 2 -35.56 -27.72 -14.71
N LYS A 3 -36.16 -27.06 -15.70
CA LYS A 3 -35.81 -25.68 -16.11
C LYS A 3 -36.13 -24.63 -15.03
N TYR A 4 -37.24 -24.79 -14.32
CA TYR A 4 -37.64 -23.87 -13.24
C TYR A 4 -36.76 -24.03 -12.00
N ILE A 5 -36.33 -25.26 -11.70
CA ILE A 5 -35.36 -25.55 -10.64
C ILE A 5 -34.01 -24.89 -10.95
N LEU A 6 -33.57 -24.93 -12.21
CA LEU A 6 -32.32 -24.32 -12.65
C LEU A 6 -32.36 -22.79 -12.56
N VAL A 7 -33.48 -22.17 -12.97
CA VAL A 7 -33.70 -20.72 -12.81
C VAL A 7 -33.74 -20.32 -11.33
N LEU A 8 -34.42 -21.08 -10.48
CA LEU A 8 -34.47 -20.81 -9.04
C LEU A 8 -33.08 -20.89 -8.39
N LEU A 9 -32.28 -21.91 -8.75
CA LEU A 9 -30.90 -22.04 -8.29
C LEU A 9 -30.01 -20.89 -8.76
N THR A 10 -30.23 -20.39 -9.98
CA THR A 10 -29.46 -19.26 -10.52
C THR A 10 -29.78 -17.98 -9.75
N ILE A 11 -31.06 -17.73 -9.43
CA ILE A 11 -31.49 -16.56 -8.64
C ILE A 11 -30.91 -16.61 -7.23
N ILE A 12 -31.00 -17.77 -6.55
CA ILE A 12 -30.44 -17.94 -5.20
C ILE A 12 -28.92 -17.75 -5.22
N ALA A 13 -28.22 -18.32 -6.20
CA ALA A 13 -26.77 -18.14 -6.37
C ALA A 13 -26.38 -16.67 -6.57
N THR A 14 -27.13 -15.91 -7.38
CA THR A 14 -26.86 -14.48 -7.58
C THR A 14 -27.11 -13.64 -6.33
N CYS A 15 -28.13 -13.96 -5.53
CA CYS A 15 -28.41 -13.28 -4.26
C CYS A 15 -27.32 -13.53 -3.20
N SER A 16 -26.72 -14.73 -3.18
CA SER A 16 -25.61 -15.04 -2.27
C SER A 16 -24.30 -14.34 -2.67
N LEU A 17 -24.04 -14.13 -3.96
CA LEU A 17 -22.84 -13.45 -4.46
C LEU A 17 -22.84 -11.94 -4.15
N ALA A 18 -24.01 -11.29 -4.12
CA ALA A 18 -24.12 -9.85 -3.81
C ALA A 18 -23.69 -9.52 -2.36
N ASN A 19 -23.89 -10.44 -1.41
CA ASN A 19 -23.49 -10.26 -0.01
C ASN A 19 -22.02 -10.63 0.27
N ALA A 20 -21.30 -11.20 -0.70
CA ALA A 20 -19.89 -11.60 -0.56
C ALA A 20 -18.90 -10.49 -0.95
N GLN A 21 -19.36 -9.34 -1.44
CA GLN A 21 -18.50 -8.20 -1.76
C GLN A 21 -17.98 -7.57 -0.46
N LYS A 22 -16.70 -7.84 -0.14
CA LYS A 22 -16.00 -7.15 0.96
C LYS A 22 -16.04 -5.65 0.71
N THR A 23 -16.53 -4.88 1.68
CA THR A 23 -16.48 -3.42 1.62
C THR A 23 -15.03 -2.97 1.48
N PRO A 24 -14.73 -2.05 0.53
CA PRO A 24 -13.40 -1.47 0.43
C PRO A 24 -12.99 -0.86 1.77
N PRO A 25 -11.72 -1.00 2.19
CA PRO A 25 -11.26 -0.46 3.47
C PRO A 25 -11.34 1.07 3.47
N THR A 26 -11.65 1.62 4.64
CA THR A 26 -11.69 3.07 4.87
C THR A 26 -10.28 3.64 5.03
N ALA A 27 -10.12 4.95 4.81
CA ALA A 27 -8.84 5.63 5.02
C ALA A 27 -8.32 5.48 6.46
N THR A 28 -9.22 5.45 7.44
CA THR A 28 -8.90 5.27 8.86
C THR A 28 -8.43 3.85 9.17
N GLU A 29 -9.05 2.83 8.59
CA GLU A 29 -8.59 1.44 8.74
C GLU A 29 -7.22 1.23 8.10
N LEU A 30 -7.01 1.80 6.90
CA LEU A 30 -5.72 1.76 6.22
C LEU A 30 -4.64 2.47 7.02
N ALA A 31 -4.92 3.67 7.53
CA ALA A 31 -4.00 4.41 8.38
C ALA A 31 -3.68 3.67 9.67
N THR A 32 -4.69 3.09 10.33
CA THR A 32 -4.49 2.31 11.56
C THR A 32 -3.55 1.13 11.31
N LYS A 33 -3.78 0.37 10.24
CA LYS A 33 -2.91 -0.75 9.86
C LYS A 33 -1.50 -0.30 9.51
N ASN A 34 -1.34 0.85 8.84
CA ASN A 34 -0.04 1.41 8.54
C ASN A 34 0.71 1.81 9.83
N MET A 35 0.02 2.48 10.76
CA MET A 35 0.59 2.84 12.07
C MET A 35 1.01 1.61 12.86
N GLU A 36 0.18 0.57 12.92
CA GLU A 36 0.52 -0.69 13.59
C GLU A 36 1.75 -1.37 12.96
N ALA A 37 1.93 -1.27 11.64
CA ALA A 37 3.10 -1.79 10.97
C ALA A 37 4.35 -0.96 11.27
N MET A 38 4.21 0.37 11.28
CA MET A 38 5.28 1.32 11.59
C MET A 38 5.76 1.16 13.04
N GLU A 39 4.83 1.06 14.00
CA GLU A 39 5.12 0.96 15.44
C GLU A 39 5.84 -0.34 15.84
N LYS A 40 5.82 -1.36 14.99
CA LYS A 40 6.63 -2.58 15.18
C LYS A 40 8.14 -2.34 15.00
N LYS A 41 8.51 -1.26 14.31
CA LYS A 41 9.91 -0.91 14.02
C LYS A 41 10.33 0.38 14.69
N ILE A 42 9.42 1.36 14.73
CA ILE A 42 9.70 2.72 15.18
C ILE A 42 8.92 2.99 16.45
N LYS A 43 9.63 3.25 17.55
CA LYS A 43 8.99 3.66 18.80
C LYS A 43 8.60 5.14 18.71
N LEU A 44 7.33 5.41 18.46
CA LEU A 44 6.78 6.76 18.38
C LEU A 44 6.30 7.26 19.75
N ASN A 45 6.51 8.53 20.05
CA ASN A 45 5.81 9.17 21.17
C ASN A 45 4.34 9.51 20.77
N PRO A 46 3.44 9.78 21.74
CA PRO A 46 2.03 10.04 21.44
C PRO A 46 1.78 11.19 20.46
N THR A 47 2.59 12.26 20.54
CA THR A 47 2.49 13.41 19.63
C THR A 47 2.91 13.05 18.21
N GLN A 48 4.06 12.39 18.05
CA GLN A 48 4.53 11.89 16.74
C GLN A 48 3.48 10.97 16.14
N ARG A 49 2.97 10.01 16.92
CA ARG A 49 1.93 9.08 16.50
C ARG A 49 0.68 9.80 15.99
N SER A 50 0.17 10.78 16.73
CA SER A 50 -1.04 11.51 16.35
C SER A 50 -0.86 12.29 15.05
N ILE A 51 0.27 13.01 14.90
CA ILE A 51 0.53 13.80 13.70
C ILE A 51 0.73 12.90 12.47
N ILE A 52 1.53 11.84 12.62
CA ILE A 52 1.78 10.87 11.55
C ILE A 52 0.48 10.19 11.14
N TYR A 53 -0.36 9.77 12.09
CA TYR A 53 -1.66 9.18 11.79
C TYR A 53 -2.53 10.11 10.94
N ASN A 54 -2.60 11.40 11.27
CA ASN A 54 -3.39 12.37 10.50
C ASN A 54 -2.86 12.53 9.07
N TYR A 55 -1.54 12.66 8.89
CA TYR A 55 -0.95 12.70 7.55
C TYR A 55 -1.26 11.44 6.73
N THR A 56 -1.19 10.27 7.37
CA THR A 56 -1.48 8.99 6.72
C THR A 56 -2.96 8.86 6.37
N VAL A 57 -3.88 9.29 7.24
CA VAL A 57 -5.32 9.32 6.96
C VAL A 57 -5.61 10.19 5.75
N ASP A 58 -5.06 11.41 5.70
CA ASP A 58 -5.32 12.34 4.61
C ASP A 58 -4.73 11.86 3.29
N MET A 59 -3.53 11.25 3.32
CA MET A 59 -2.96 10.57 2.16
C MET A 59 -3.89 9.47 1.63
N TYR A 60 -4.43 8.61 2.51
CA TYR A 60 -5.33 7.54 2.09
C TYR A 60 -6.70 8.06 1.61
N LYS A 61 -7.22 9.16 2.14
CA LYS A 61 -8.44 9.79 1.61
C LYS A 61 -8.25 10.21 0.15
N GLU A 62 -7.15 10.90 -0.15
CA GLU A 62 -6.84 11.33 -1.51
C GLU A 62 -6.58 10.14 -2.45
N GLN A 63 -5.87 9.12 -1.98
CA GLN A 63 -5.66 7.88 -2.75
C GLN A 63 -6.98 7.19 -3.10
N LEU A 64 -7.90 7.07 -2.13
CA LEU A 64 -9.22 6.49 -2.35
C LEU A 64 -10.08 7.36 -3.28
N ALA A 65 -9.98 8.69 -3.20
CA ALA A 65 -10.68 9.60 -4.10
C ALA A 65 -10.21 9.43 -5.56
N LEU A 66 -8.90 9.26 -5.76
CA LEU A 66 -8.33 9.01 -7.08
C LEU A 66 -8.68 7.60 -7.60
N ALA A 67 -8.68 6.59 -6.73
CA ALA A 67 -9.14 5.25 -7.09
C ALA A 67 -10.61 5.23 -7.55
N LYS A 68 -11.47 6.01 -6.89
CA LYS A 68 -12.87 6.19 -7.33
C LYS A 68 -12.94 6.86 -8.72
N LYS A 69 -12.14 7.89 -8.97
CA LYS A 69 -12.06 8.52 -10.31
C LYS A 69 -11.61 7.54 -11.39
N GLN A 70 -10.72 6.61 -11.05
CA GLN A 70 -10.30 5.53 -11.94
C GLN A 70 -11.44 4.59 -12.30
N GLN A 71 -12.26 4.21 -11.33
CA GLN A 71 -13.43 3.37 -11.58
C GLN A 71 -14.47 4.05 -12.48
N THR A 72 -14.56 5.38 -12.44
CA THR A 72 -15.50 6.17 -13.26
C THR A 72 -14.91 6.67 -14.57
N GLY A 73 -13.70 6.23 -14.95
CA GLY A 73 -13.06 6.58 -16.23
C GLY A 73 -12.43 7.98 -16.30
N GLY A 74 -12.32 8.70 -15.17
CA GLY A 74 -11.74 10.04 -15.09
C GLY A 74 -10.27 10.08 -14.65
N TYR A 75 -9.52 9.01 -14.91
CA TYR A 75 -8.13 8.87 -14.44
C TYR A 75 -7.14 9.22 -15.56
N SER A 76 -6.23 10.13 -15.24
CA SER A 76 -5.26 10.71 -16.17
C SER A 76 -3.83 10.48 -15.68
N ASP A 77 -2.83 10.72 -16.54
CA ASP A 77 -1.41 10.72 -16.16
C ASP A 77 -1.10 11.75 -15.07
N GLU A 78 -1.85 12.86 -15.04
CA GLU A 78 -1.78 13.84 -13.95
C GLU A 78 -2.24 13.23 -12.61
N SER A 79 -3.24 12.35 -12.64
CA SER A 79 -3.71 11.64 -11.44
C SER A 79 -2.63 10.71 -10.88
N VAL A 80 -1.90 10.02 -11.77
CA VAL A 80 -0.73 9.19 -11.40
C VAL A 80 0.35 10.05 -10.75
N THR A 81 0.72 11.15 -11.41
CA THR A 81 1.71 12.10 -10.90
C THR A 81 1.32 12.65 -9.53
N LYS A 82 0.04 12.98 -9.34
CA LYS A 82 -0.51 13.47 -8.07
C LYS A 82 -0.33 12.44 -6.94
N ILE A 83 -0.56 11.15 -7.21
CA ILE A 83 -0.37 10.08 -6.21
C ILE A 83 1.08 10.00 -5.76
N TYR A 84 2.02 9.95 -6.70
CA TYR A 84 3.43 9.84 -6.36
C TYR A 84 3.93 11.07 -5.59
N LYS A 85 3.53 12.26 -6.01
CA LYS A 85 3.87 13.50 -5.31
C LYS A 85 3.30 13.48 -3.88
N LEU A 86 2.02 13.15 -3.73
CA LEU A 86 1.37 13.05 -2.42
C LEU A 86 2.09 12.06 -1.50
N GLN A 87 2.44 10.88 -2.00
CA GLN A 87 3.18 9.88 -1.22
C GLN A 87 4.55 10.39 -0.78
N ASN A 88 5.30 11.02 -1.69
CA ASN A 88 6.61 11.58 -1.37
C ASN A 88 6.53 12.72 -0.37
N ASP A 89 5.56 13.63 -0.53
CA ASP A 89 5.35 14.76 0.37
C ASP A 89 4.95 14.26 1.77
N THR A 90 4.04 13.28 1.85
CA THR A 90 3.67 12.63 3.12
C THR A 90 4.88 11.95 3.77
N ASN A 91 5.67 11.19 3.02
CA ASN A 91 6.85 10.52 3.55
C ASN A 91 7.88 11.53 4.08
N ASN A 92 8.14 12.60 3.35
CA ASN A 92 9.05 13.67 3.78
C ASN A 92 8.55 14.36 5.06
N ASN A 93 7.24 14.66 5.14
CA ASN A 93 6.64 15.27 6.31
C ASN A 93 6.74 14.37 7.54
N ILE A 94 6.48 13.06 7.39
CA ILE A 94 6.64 12.08 8.46
C ILE A 94 8.11 12.01 8.89
N ARG A 95 9.04 11.88 7.94
CA ARG A 95 10.48 11.81 8.23
C ARG A 95 10.99 13.03 9.01
N ASN A 96 10.47 14.22 8.71
CA ASN A 96 10.81 15.47 9.40
C ASN A 96 10.32 15.53 10.86
N ILE A 97 9.29 14.76 11.22
CA ILE A 97 8.80 14.62 12.60
C ILE A 97 9.67 13.67 13.43
N LEU A 98 10.27 12.69 12.76
CA LEU A 98 11.13 11.69 13.37
C LEU A 98 12.52 12.25 13.63
N LYS A 99 13.20 11.72 14.65
CA LYS A 99 14.52 12.21 15.07
C LYS A 99 15.51 11.06 15.25
N GLY A 100 16.77 11.33 14.91
CA GLY A 100 17.87 10.38 15.10
C GLY A 100 17.57 9.02 14.47
N GLU A 101 17.73 7.96 15.25
CA GLU A 101 17.53 6.57 14.81
C GLU A 101 16.12 6.32 14.22
N GLN A 102 15.10 7.05 14.66
CA GLN A 102 13.75 6.90 14.11
C GLN A 102 13.70 7.22 12.61
N GLN A 103 14.57 8.11 12.10
CA GLN A 103 14.61 8.45 10.68
C GLN A 103 15.16 7.28 9.86
N THR A 104 16.25 6.65 10.31
CA THR A 104 16.82 5.46 9.67
C THR A 104 15.81 4.31 9.63
N GLN A 105 15.16 4.04 10.77
CA GLN A 105 14.14 2.99 10.86
C GLN A 105 12.92 3.27 9.97
N TYR A 106 12.61 4.55 9.74
CA TYR A 106 11.55 4.95 8.81
C TYR A 106 11.95 4.78 7.36
N ASP A 107 13.18 5.16 7.01
CA ASP A 107 13.71 4.97 5.65
C ASP A 107 13.71 3.46 5.30
N ASP A 108 14.14 2.59 6.23
CA ASP A 108 14.07 1.13 6.10
C ASP A 108 12.63 0.61 5.99
N PHE A 109 11.71 1.18 6.77
CA PHE A 109 10.29 0.81 6.71
C PHE A 109 9.69 1.14 5.34
N ILE A 110 9.98 2.32 4.79
CA ILE A 110 9.53 2.71 3.45
C ILE A 110 10.15 1.81 2.38
N GLU A 111 11.43 1.48 2.48
CA GLU A 111 12.06 0.57 1.54
C GLU A 111 11.40 -0.82 1.55
N GLU A 112 11.08 -1.37 2.74
CA GLU A 112 10.35 -2.63 2.85
C GLU A 112 8.96 -2.56 2.21
N GLN A 113 8.23 -1.45 2.39
CA GLN A 113 6.94 -1.25 1.72
C GLN A 113 7.07 -1.25 0.19
N LEU A 114 8.14 -0.64 -0.34
CA LEU A 114 8.41 -0.58 -1.78
C LEU A 114 8.84 -1.93 -2.37
N ARG A 115 9.66 -2.70 -1.63
CA ARG A 115 10.09 -4.06 -2.03
C ARG A 115 8.93 -5.05 -2.02
N GLY A 116 7.90 -4.78 -1.24
CA GLY A 116 6.76 -5.68 -1.06
C GLY A 116 7.14 -6.95 -0.28
N PRO A 117 6.20 -7.89 -0.08
CA PRO A 117 6.47 -9.10 0.66
C PRO A 117 7.57 -9.91 -0.03
N GLN A 118 8.73 -10.02 0.62
CA GLN A 118 9.79 -10.95 0.24
C GLN A 118 9.18 -12.36 0.15
N LYS A 119 9.03 -12.89 -1.07
CA LYS A 119 8.58 -14.26 -1.28
C LYS A 119 9.53 -15.15 -0.49
N LYS A 120 9.03 -15.80 0.58
CA LYS A 120 9.79 -16.86 1.28
C LYS A 120 10.23 -17.86 0.21
N LYS A 121 11.52 -17.87 -0.14
CA LYS A 121 12.09 -18.88 -1.03
C LYS A 121 11.69 -20.24 -0.44
N LYS A 122 10.87 -21.01 -1.16
CA LYS A 122 10.62 -22.41 -0.80
C LYS A 122 12.00 -23.06 -0.72
N LYS A 123 12.33 -23.61 0.45
CA LYS A 123 13.61 -24.27 0.72
C LYS A 123 13.73 -25.45 -0.26
N GLY A 124 14.50 -25.27 -1.34
CA GLY A 124 14.67 -26.31 -2.37
C GLY A 124 14.93 -25.80 -3.78
N LYS A 125 15.97 -24.99 -3.98
CA LYS A 125 16.94 -25.11 -5.08
C LYS A 125 17.97 -24.01 -4.93
N HIS A 126 19.23 -24.44 -4.83
CA HIS A 126 20.40 -23.63 -5.04
C HIS A 126 20.39 -23.20 -6.51
N ASP A 127 20.38 -21.90 -6.76
CA ASP A 127 21.07 -21.29 -7.89
C ASP A 127 21.40 -19.85 -7.52
N GLU A 128 22.63 -19.52 -7.90
CA GLU A 128 23.40 -18.33 -7.60
C GLU A 128 22.79 -17.06 -8.21
N GLU A 129 23.17 -15.93 -7.61
CA GLU A 129 23.19 -14.58 -8.17
C GLU A 129 21.89 -14.02 -8.76
N GLU A 130 21.14 -13.35 -7.90
CA GLU A 130 20.55 -12.06 -8.28
C GLU A 130 20.57 -11.19 -7.03
N GLU A 131 21.61 -10.36 -6.90
CA GLU A 131 21.50 -9.15 -6.11
C GLU A 131 20.39 -8.32 -6.73
N THR A 132 19.16 -8.49 -6.25
CA THR A 132 18.07 -7.59 -6.59
C THR A 132 18.43 -6.24 -5.96
N VAL A 133 19.11 -5.39 -6.72
CA VAL A 133 19.31 -3.98 -6.39
C VAL A 133 17.92 -3.37 -6.28
N SER A 134 17.40 -3.25 -5.05
CA SER A 134 16.09 -2.66 -4.81
C SER A 134 16.17 -1.14 -4.91
N GLY A 135 15.33 -0.57 -5.77
CA GLY A 135 15.11 0.88 -5.86
C GLY A 135 16.24 1.67 -6.53
N ILE A 136 16.21 2.99 -6.32
CA ILE A 136 16.98 4.05 -7.03
C ILE A 136 18.51 3.80 -7.07
N ALA A 137 19.04 2.89 -6.24
CA ALA A 137 20.41 2.41 -6.32
C ALA A 137 20.78 1.87 -7.71
N GLY A 138 19.85 1.19 -8.39
CA GLY A 138 20.07 0.70 -9.77
C GLY A 138 20.08 1.81 -10.83
N LEU A 139 19.59 3.01 -10.51
CA LEU A 139 19.66 4.19 -11.38
C LEU A 139 20.96 5.00 -11.21
N LYS A 140 21.79 4.66 -10.21
CA LYS A 140 23.10 5.30 -9.96
C LYS A 140 24.27 4.55 -10.57
N THR A 141 24.09 3.32 -11.01
CA THR A 141 25.11 2.58 -11.75
C THR A 141 25.12 3.05 -13.20
N PRO A 142 26.24 3.58 -13.73
CA PRO A 142 26.34 3.90 -15.14
C PRO A 142 26.11 2.62 -15.97
N PRO A 143 25.52 2.73 -17.17
CA PRO A 143 25.24 1.55 -17.99
C PRO A 143 26.54 0.79 -18.23
N SER A 144 26.57 -0.48 -17.84
CA SER A 144 27.65 -1.39 -18.23
C SER A 144 27.59 -1.56 -19.74
N MET A 145 28.63 -1.09 -20.45
CA MET A 145 28.85 -1.39 -21.86
C MET A 145 29.17 -2.87 -22.05
#